data_AF-A0A7K2MGQ1-F1
#
_entry.id   AF-A0A7K2MGQ1-F1
#
_cell.length_a   1.000
_cell.length_b   1.000
_cell.length_c   1.000
_cell.angle_alpha   90.00
_cell.angle_beta   90.00
_cell.angle_gamma   90.00
#
_symmetry.space_group_name_H-M   'P 1'
#
loop_
_entity.id
_entity.type
_entity.pdbx_description
1 polymer ?
#
loop_
_entity_poly.entity_id
_entity_poly.type
_entity_poly.pdbx_seq_one_letter_code
_entity_poly.pdbx_strand_id
1 'polypeptide(L)'
;TALAAAGRIVSDGGPLPLAVTGGLTGLGPALTAPLTAALTGSGLPVRLTSALGDPLDGARLLAVDRSTPHARLVVRVHRTAATPLPPAPANPPARA
;
A
#
# COMPACT_ATOMS: atom_id res chain seq x y z
N THR A 1 1.64 -2.46 -8.61
CA THR A 1 1.17 -2.28 -7.22
C THR A 1 1.31 -0.81 -6.82
N ALA A 2 0.59 -0.32 -5.81
CA ALA A 2 0.58 1.12 -5.46
C ALA A 2 1.98 1.63 -5.09
N LEU A 3 2.77 0.79 -4.45
CA LEU A 3 4.16 1.06 -4.07
C LEU A 3 5.11 1.17 -5.28
N ALA A 4 4.84 0.47 -6.39
CA ALA A 4 5.62 0.61 -7.62
C ALA A 4 5.38 1.97 -8.32
N ALA A 5 4.28 2.66 -8.01
CA ALA A 5 4.08 4.02 -8.50
C ALA A 5 4.94 5.05 -7.76
N ALA A 6 5.40 4.76 -6.54
CA ALA A 6 6.26 5.67 -5.77
C ALA A 6 7.53 6.05 -6.52
N GLY A 7 8.16 5.08 -7.23
CA GLY A 7 9.34 5.32 -8.05
C GLY A 7 9.12 6.24 -9.25
N ARG A 8 7.87 6.53 -9.62
CA ARG A 8 7.51 7.46 -10.71
C ARG A 8 7.23 8.88 -10.22
N ILE A 9 7.12 9.08 -8.90
CA ILE A 9 6.76 10.35 -8.25
C ILE A 9 8.02 11.12 -7.81
N VAL A 10 9.12 10.42 -7.54
CA VAL A 10 10.35 11.03 -7.02
C VAL A 10 11.09 11.78 -8.14
N SER A 11 10.92 13.10 -8.20
CA SER A 11 11.70 13.99 -9.08
C SER A 11 13.07 14.39 -8.49
N ASP A 12 13.24 14.33 -7.16
CA ASP A 12 14.39 14.93 -6.46
C ASP A 12 15.33 13.92 -5.76
N GLY A 13 15.23 12.62 -6.09
CA GLY A 13 16.17 11.58 -5.62
C GLY A 13 16.05 11.15 -4.14
N GLY A 14 15.25 11.81 -3.31
CA GLY A 14 14.99 11.44 -1.91
C GLY A 14 13.86 10.41 -1.73
N PRO A 15 13.82 9.68 -0.59
CA PRO A 15 12.72 8.75 -0.32
C PRO A 15 11.38 9.49 -0.18
N LEU A 16 10.36 9.00 -0.89
CA LEU A 16 9.01 9.55 -0.91
C LEU A 16 8.35 9.38 0.47
N PRO A 17 7.87 10.46 1.12
CA PRO A 17 7.08 10.34 2.35
C PRO A 17 5.80 9.52 2.08
N LEU A 18 5.55 8.51 2.91
CA LEU A 18 4.40 7.61 2.81
C LEU A 18 3.65 7.62 4.14
N ALA A 19 2.36 7.90 4.11
CA ALA A 19 1.44 7.68 5.21
C ALA A 19 0.41 6.61 4.82
N VAL A 20 0.08 5.71 5.74
CA VAL A 20 -0.96 4.70 5.55
C VAL A 20 -2.15 5.07 6.42
N THR A 21 -3.34 5.13 5.81
CA THR A 21 -4.60 5.43 6.49
C THR A 21 -5.63 4.32 6.21
N GLY A 22 -6.60 4.17 7.11
CA GLY A 22 -7.72 3.23 6.95
C GLY A 22 -8.12 2.54 8.26
N GLY A 23 -9.26 1.84 8.27
CA GLY A 23 -9.80 1.24 9.49
C GLY A 23 -8.89 0.21 10.17
N LEU A 24 -7.95 -0.38 9.43
CA LEU A 24 -7.03 -1.39 9.96
C LEU A 24 -5.77 -0.81 10.61
N THR A 25 -5.42 0.45 10.35
CA THR A 25 -4.18 1.04 10.88
C THR A 25 -4.26 1.37 12.36
N GLY A 26 -5.48 1.46 12.93
CA GLY A 26 -5.73 1.72 14.35
C GLY A 26 -5.88 0.47 15.23
N LEU A 27 -5.80 -0.74 14.64
CA LEU A 27 -6.07 -2.00 15.35
C LEU A 27 -4.84 -2.62 16.06
N GLY A 28 -3.75 -1.85 16.14
CA GLY A 28 -2.56 -2.20 16.91
C GLY A 28 -1.50 -3.02 16.15
N PRO A 29 -0.41 -3.40 16.85
CA PRO A 29 0.80 -3.96 16.25
C PRO A 29 0.60 -5.26 15.48
N ALA A 30 -0.37 -6.09 15.87
CA ALA A 30 -0.64 -7.36 15.21
C ALA A 30 -0.95 -7.20 13.71
N LEU A 31 -1.58 -6.07 13.33
CA LEU A 31 -1.92 -5.77 11.95
C LEU A 31 -0.94 -4.78 11.30
N THR A 32 -0.37 -3.86 12.07
CA THR A 32 0.55 -2.84 11.52
C THR A 32 1.99 -3.33 11.40
N ALA A 33 2.48 -4.20 12.28
CA ALA A 33 3.87 -4.67 12.24
C ALA A 33 4.22 -5.46 10.97
N PRO A 34 3.40 -6.42 10.48
CA PRO A 34 3.68 -7.12 9.23
C PRO A 34 3.70 -6.17 8.02
N LEU A 35 2.80 -5.18 7.99
CA LEU A 35 2.78 -4.16 6.94
C LEU A 35 4.04 -3.30 6.99
N THR A 36 4.42 -2.80 8.16
CA THR A 36 5.64 -2.00 8.35
C THR A 36 6.87 -2.78 7.92
N ALA A 37 7.00 -4.04 8.33
CA ALA A 37 8.11 -4.91 7.93
C ALA A 37 8.18 -5.13 6.41
N ALA A 38 7.03 -5.35 5.76
CA ALA A 38 6.97 -5.50 4.30
C ALA A 38 7.36 -4.21 3.58
N LEU A 39 6.96 -3.04 4.10
CA LEU A 39 7.31 -1.74 3.53
C LEU A 39 8.81 -1.43 3.70
N THR A 40 9.37 -1.61 4.90
CA THR A 40 10.80 -1.35 5.16
C THR A 40 11.71 -2.35 4.46
N GLY A 41 11.29 -3.62 4.34
CA GLY A 41 12.02 -4.67 3.64
C GLY A 41 11.89 -4.65 2.10
N SER A 42 11.02 -3.78 1.54
CA SER A 42 10.74 -3.76 0.09
C SER A 42 11.87 -3.20 -0.77
N GLY A 43 12.84 -2.50 -0.18
CA GLY A 43 13.89 -1.78 -0.92
C GLY A 43 13.37 -0.58 -1.73
N LEU A 44 12.10 -0.19 -1.57
CA LEU A 44 11.52 0.95 -2.26
C LEU A 44 11.97 2.27 -1.62
N PRO A 45 12.12 3.34 -2.41
CA PRO A 45 12.55 4.64 -1.92
C PRO A 45 11.38 5.36 -1.22
N VAL A 46 10.85 4.77 -0.14
CA VAL A 46 9.74 5.33 0.63
C VAL A 46 10.14 5.48 2.09
N ARG A 47 9.70 6.56 2.73
CA ARG A 47 9.88 6.79 4.17
C ARG A 47 8.51 6.79 4.82
N LEU A 48 8.25 5.79 5.67
CA LEU A 48 7.01 5.74 6.43
C LEU A 48 6.93 6.92 7.41
N THR A 49 5.79 7.58 7.46
CA THR A 49 5.48 8.73 8.31
C THR A 49 4.11 8.55 8.93
N SER A 50 3.89 9.19 10.08
CA SER A 50 2.56 9.22 10.69
C SER A 50 1.60 10.01 9.81
N ALA A 51 0.36 9.53 9.68
CA ALA A 51 -0.69 10.31 9.05
C ALA A 51 -0.98 11.57 9.86
N LEU A 52 -1.24 12.69 9.18
CA LEU A 52 -1.55 13.99 9.81
C LEU A 52 -3.01 14.08 10.30
N GLY A 53 -3.83 13.09 9.97
CA GLY A 53 -5.26 13.02 10.25
C GLY A 53 -5.89 11.86 9.46
N ASP A 54 -7.20 11.76 9.50
CA ASP A 54 -7.91 10.79 8.69
C ASP A 54 -8.26 11.34 7.28
N PRO A 55 -8.66 10.48 6.32
CA PRO A 55 -9.04 10.94 4.99
C PRO A 55 -10.23 11.93 4.96
N LEU A 56 -11.11 11.89 5.97
CA LEU A 56 -12.25 12.79 6.07
C LEU A 56 -11.81 14.18 6.53
N ASP A 57 -10.82 14.28 7.43
CA ASP A 57 -10.17 15.53 7.80
C ASP A 57 -9.54 16.20 6.58
N GLY A 58 -8.80 15.43 5.78
CA GLY A 58 -8.26 15.91 4.51
C GLY A 58 -9.34 16.38 3.54
N ALA A 59 -10.45 15.64 3.42
CA ALA A 59 -11.58 16.04 2.56
C ALA A 59 -12.23 17.34 3.02
N ARG A 60 -12.38 17.56 4.34
CA ARG A 60 -12.90 18.82 4.89
C ARG A 60 -11.99 20.00 4.54
N LEU A 61 -10.66 19.83 4.67
CA LEU A 61 -9.70 20.86 4.30
C LEU A 61 -9.80 21.21 2.82
N LEU A 62 -9.85 20.20 1.93
CA LEU A 62 -10.00 20.41 0.48
C LEU A 62 -11.35 21.04 0.09
N ALA A 63 -12.40 20.81 0.89
CA ALA A 63 -13.70 21.43 0.64
C ALA A 63 -13.73 22.94 0.99
N VAL A 64 -12.96 23.34 2.00
CA VAL A 64 -12.90 24.72 2.50
C VAL A 64 -11.82 25.54 1.77
N ASP A 65 -10.63 24.98 1.60
CA ASP A 65 -9.50 25.66 0.97
C ASP A 65 -9.26 25.15 -0.46
N ARG A 66 -9.75 25.94 -1.42
CA ARG A 66 -9.56 25.68 -2.86
C ARG A 66 -8.19 26.13 -3.40
N SER A 67 -7.38 26.80 -2.58
CA SER A 67 -6.03 27.22 -2.96
C SER A 67 -5.01 26.09 -2.78
N THR A 68 -5.35 25.06 -2.00
CA THR A 68 -4.55 23.85 -1.86
C THR A 68 -4.36 23.19 -3.24
N PRO A 69 -3.11 22.99 -3.72
CA PRO A 69 -2.85 22.40 -5.02
C PRO A 69 -3.44 20.98 -5.12
N HIS A 70 -4.39 20.78 -6.03
CA HIS A 70 -4.86 19.44 -6.37
C HIS A 70 -3.79 18.68 -7.16
N ALA A 71 -2.95 17.92 -6.47
CA ALA A 71 -2.07 16.95 -7.12
C ALA A 71 -2.92 15.78 -7.66
N ARG A 72 -3.24 15.78 -8.95
CA ARG A 72 -3.94 14.67 -9.62
C ARG A 72 -3.00 13.47 -9.80
N LEU A 73 -2.81 12.67 -8.76
CA LEU A 73 -2.14 11.37 -8.87
C LEU A 73 -2.95 10.29 -8.12
N VAL A 74 -4.14 9.98 -8.62
CA VAL A 74 -4.93 8.85 -8.13
C VAL A 74 -4.53 7.59 -8.89
N VAL A 75 -3.80 6.70 -8.23
CA VAL A 75 -3.49 5.37 -8.77
C VAL A 75 -4.41 4.35 -8.11
N ARG A 76 -5.37 3.83 -8.87
CA ARG A 76 -6.24 2.72 -8.42
C ARG A 76 -5.56 1.40 -8.75
N VAL A 77 -5.41 0.55 -7.74
CA VAL A 77 -4.82 -0.79 -7.91
C VAL A 77 -5.87 -1.82 -7.55
N HIS A 78 -6.19 -2.68 -8.51
CA HIS A 78 -7.05 -3.83 -8.30
C HIS A 78 -6.18 -5.05 -7.99
N ARG A 79 -6.66 -5.92 -7.10
CA ARG A 79 -6.03 -7.21 -6.87
C ARG A 79 -6.20 -8.05 -8.13
N THR A 80 -5.10 -8.39 -8.80
CA THR A 80 -5.07 -9.54 -9.69
C THR A 80 -5.12 -10.78 -8.82
N ALA A 81 -6.24 -11.51 -8.85
CA ALA A 81 -6.31 -12.83 -8.22
C ALA A 81 -5.26 -13.74 -8.86
N ALA A 82 -4.57 -14.54 -8.05
CA ALA A 82 -3.73 -15.60 -8.59
C ALA A 82 -4.63 -16.59 -9.33
N THR A 83 -4.27 -16.93 -10.57
CA THR A 83 -4.91 -18.04 -11.29
C THR A 83 -4.73 -19.30 -10.44
N PRO A 84 -5.80 -20.04 -10.10
CA PRO A 84 -5.67 -21.30 -9.38
C PRO A 84 -4.77 -22.25 -10.17
N LEU A 85 -3.75 -22.79 -9.51
CA LEU A 85 -2.94 -23.87 -10.08
C LEU A 85 -3.84 -25.12 -10.26
N PRO A 86 -3.74 -25.85 -11.39
CA PRO A 86 -4.45 -27.10 -11.56
C PRO A 86 -4.08 -28.09 -10.44
N PRO A 87 -5.01 -28.95 -10.00
CA PRO A 87 -4.71 -29.96 -8.99
C PRO A 87 -3.57 -30.88 -9.47
N ALA A 88 -2.62 -31.17 -8.58
CA ALA A 88 -1.54 -32.09 -8.89
C ALA A 88 -2.10 -33.48 -9.22
N PRO A 89 -1.55 -34.19 -10.24
CA PRO A 89 -1.99 -35.53 -10.57
C PRO A 89 -1.81 -36.47 -9.36
N ALA A 90 -2.83 -37.27 -9.08
CA ALA A 90 -2.79 -38.23 -7.98
C ALA A 90 -1.72 -39.29 -8.24
N ASN A 91 -0.78 -39.46 -7.31
CA ASN A 91 0.16 -40.59 -7.35
C ASN A 91 -0.61 -41.89 -7.11
N PRO A 92 -0.43 -42.93 -7.95
CA PRO A 92 -1.06 -44.22 -7.73
C PRO A 92 -0.50 -44.87 -6.45
N PRO A 93 -1.31 -45.68 -5.72
CA PRO A 93 -0.85 -46.36 -4.52
C PRO A 93 0.27 -47.34 -4.88
N ALA A 94 1.35 -47.30 -4.10
CA ALA A 94 2.42 -48.29 -4.17
C ALA A 94 1.85 -49.68 -3.85
N ARG A 95 2.02 -50.63 -4.78
CA ARG A 95 1.73 -52.04 -4.53
C ARG A 95 2.84 -52.64 -3.66
N ALA A 96 2.43 -53.30 -2.58
CA ALA A 96 3.27 -54.12 -1.72
C ALA A 96 3.62 -55.46 -2.38
#